data_AF-A0A966KY40-F1
#
_entry.id   AF-A0A966KY40-F1
#
_cell.length_a   1.000
_cell.length_b   1.000
_cell.length_c   1.000
_cell.angle_alpha   90.00
_cell.angle_beta   90.00
_cell.angle_gamma   90.00
#
_symmetry.space_group_name_H-M   'P 1'
#
loop_
_entity.id
_entity.type
_entity.pdbx_description
1 polymer ?
#
loop_
_entity_poly.entity_id
_entity_poly.type
_entity_poly.pdbx_seq_one_letter_code
_entity_poly.pdbx_strand_id
1 'polypeptide(L)'
;VDLKKPAGSRVVEVLVNGKTIELDKVYTVAVLDFMAAGGDGYAVLKEAKSSKWITGNWMRDDLVDYIIAHPQVNVTVDGRITFVSP
;
A
#
# COMPACT_ATOMS: atom_id res chain seq x y z
N VAL A 1 7.12 8.68 9.01
CA VAL A 1 7.36 9.68 7.94
C VAL A 1 7.84 10.98 8.57
N ASP A 2 8.97 11.52 8.12
CA ASP A 2 9.46 12.83 8.55
C ASP A 2 9.28 13.85 7.41
N LEU A 3 8.36 14.80 7.59
CA LEU A 3 8.00 15.78 6.57
C LEU A 3 9.05 16.90 6.41
N LYS A 4 9.96 17.08 7.38
CA LYS A 4 11.04 18.07 7.31
C LYS A 4 12.17 17.63 6.39
N LYS A 5 12.30 16.31 6.14
CA LYS A 5 13.28 15.78 5.18
C LYS A 5 12.89 16.13 3.74
N PRO A 6 13.88 16.30 2.84
CA PRO A 6 13.63 16.53 1.42
C PRO A 6 12.74 15.43 0.80
N ALA A 7 12.05 15.77 -0.29
CA ALA A 7 11.33 14.78 -1.09
C ALA A 7 12.27 13.63 -1.49
N GLY A 8 11.77 12.39 -1.45
CA GLY A 8 12.58 11.18 -1.63
C GLY A 8 13.30 10.67 -0.38
N SER A 9 13.39 11.47 0.71
CA SER A 9 14.08 11.09 1.96
C SER A 9 13.18 11.09 3.20
N ARG A 10 11.84 11.11 3.01
CA ARG A 10 10.87 11.24 4.11
C ARG A 10 10.48 9.93 4.80
N VAL A 11 10.76 8.79 4.17
CA VAL A 11 10.52 7.47 4.75
C VAL A 11 11.64 7.17 5.74
N VAL A 12 11.29 6.98 7.01
CA VAL A 12 12.26 6.75 8.11
C VAL A 12 12.37 5.27 8.44
N GLU A 13 11.25 4.56 8.41
CA GLU A 13 11.16 3.12 8.66
C GLU A 13 9.98 2.56 7.87
N VAL A 14 10.12 1.32 7.41
CA VAL A 14 9.04 0.52 6.82
C VAL A 14 9.08 -0.86 7.46
N LEU A 15 7.94 -1.28 8.03
CA LEU A 15 7.76 -2.59 8.61
C LEU A 15 6.77 -3.40 7.78
N VAL A 16 7.09 -4.67 7.53
CA VAL A 16 6.17 -5.67 6.96
C VAL A 16 6.02 -6.77 8.00
N ASN A 17 4.79 -6.95 8.51
CA ASN A 17 4.50 -7.90 9.60
C ASN A 17 5.40 -7.70 10.84
N GLY A 18 5.64 -6.45 11.21
CA GLY A 18 6.45 -6.07 12.38
C GLY A 18 7.97 -6.21 12.19
N LYS A 19 8.44 -6.58 10.99
CA LYS A 19 9.87 -6.68 10.67
C LYS A 19 10.27 -5.60 9.68
N THR A 20 11.48 -5.04 9.84
CA THR A 20 12.05 -4.10 8.87
C THR A 20 12.02 -4.70 7.46
N ILE A 21 11.65 -3.87 6.48
CA ILE A 21 11.63 -4.29 5.08
C ILE A 21 13.03 -4.74 4.62
N GLU A 22 13.09 -5.85 3.88
CA GLU A 22 14.30 -6.38 3.27
C GLU A 22 14.39 -5.83 1.84
N LEU A 23 15.39 -4.99 1.53
CA LEU A 23 15.41 -4.26 0.25
C LEU A 23 15.56 -5.16 -0.98
N ASP A 24 16.25 -6.30 -0.84
CA ASP A 24 16.52 -7.23 -1.95
C ASP A 24 15.42 -8.29 -2.12
N LYS A 25 14.36 -8.23 -1.30
CA LYS A 25 13.27 -9.20 -1.31
C LYS A 25 12.13 -8.76 -2.23
N VAL A 26 11.52 -9.73 -2.91
CA VAL A 26 10.31 -9.50 -3.70
C VAL A 26 9.10 -9.56 -2.78
N TYR A 27 8.28 -8.50 -2.82
CA TYR A 27 7.02 -8.42 -2.10
C TYR A 27 5.86 -8.37 -3.08
N THR A 28 4.75 -8.99 -2.69
CA THR A 28 3.45 -8.80 -3.34
C THR A 28 2.75 -7.61 -2.69
N VAL A 29 2.25 -6.71 -3.52
CA VAL A 29 1.42 -5.58 -3.09
C VAL A 29 0.11 -5.57 -3.87
N ALA A 30 -0.99 -5.26 -3.20
CA ALA A 30 -2.28 -5.03 -3.83
C ALA A 30 -2.43 -3.52 -4.10
N VAL A 31 -2.74 -3.15 -5.33
CA VAL A 31 -2.93 -1.78 -5.79
C VAL A 31 -4.08 -1.72 -6.80
N LEU A 32 -4.66 -0.54 -6.98
CA LEU A 32 -5.64 -0.31 -8.04
C LEU A 32 -4.97 -0.33 -9.41
N ASP A 33 -5.74 -0.67 -10.45
CA ASP A 33 -5.28 -0.74 -11.84
C ASP A 33 -4.67 0.58 -12.34
N PHE A 34 -5.27 1.72 -11.99
CA PHE A 34 -4.75 3.06 -12.27
C PHE A 34 -3.33 3.26 -11.73
N MET A 35 -3.09 2.86 -10.47
CA MET A 35 -1.75 2.95 -9.87
C MET A 35 -0.80 1.92 -10.47
N ALA A 36 -1.27 0.70 -10.77
CA ALA A 36 -0.47 -0.34 -11.44
C ALA A 36 -0.01 0.11 -12.84
N ALA A 37 -0.78 0.97 -13.51
CA ALA A 37 -0.43 1.62 -14.77
C ALA A 37 0.50 2.84 -14.58
N GLY A 38 0.83 3.22 -13.35
CA GLY A 38 1.71 4.33 -13.01
C GLY A 38 1.01 5.69 -12.80
N GLY A 39 -0.31 5.69 -12.59
CA GLY A 39 -1.07 6.88 -12.18
C GLY A 39 -0.49 7.54 -10.93
N ASP A 40 -0.77 8.82 -10.72
CA ASP A 40 -0.29 9.66 -9.60
C ASP A 40 1.24 9.64 -9.37
N GLY A 41 2.01 9.32 -10.41
CA GLY A 41 3.47 9.29 -10.34
C GLY A 41 4.06 7.97 -9.82
N TYR A 42 3.25 6.92 -9.63
CA TYR A 42 3.72 5.58 -9.21
C TYR A 42 4.37 4.78 -10.35
N ALA A 43 5.25 5.41 -11.13
CA ALA A 43 5.86 4.80 -12.31
C ALA A 43 6.61 3.49 -11.99
N VAL A 44 7.18 3.36 -10.79
CA VAL A 44 7.87 2.15 -10.30
C VAL A 44 6.98 0.91 -10.30
N LEU A 45 5.66 1.05 -10.13
CA LEU A 45 4.74 -0.09 -10.13
C LEU A 45 4.63 -0.77 -11.50
N LYS A 46 4.99 -0.07 -12.59
CA LYS A 46 5.08 -0.67 -13.92
C LYS A 46 6.22 -1.67 -14.04
N GLU A 47 7.25 -1.54 -13.20
CA GLU A 47 8.47 -2.37 -13.19
C GLU A 47 8.27 -3.68 -12.40
N ALA A 48 7.08 -3.92 -11.84
CA ALA A 48 6.77 -5.15 -11.12
C ALA A 48 7.10 -6.39 -11.96
N LYS A 49 7.90 -7.30 -11.38
CA LYS A 49 8.37 -8.53 -12.03
C LYS A 49 7.19 -9.47 -12.32
N SER A 50 6.75 -9.52 -13.59
CA SER A 50 5.91 -10.50 -14.33
C SER A 50 4.70 -11.21 -13.67
N SER A 51 4.48 -11.12 -12.37
CA SER A 51 3.36 -11.71 -11.63
C SER A 51 2.33 -10.63 -11.30
N LYS A 52 1.76 -10.03 -12.35
CA LYS A 52 0.61 -9.14 -12.20
C LYS A 52 -0.65 -10.00 -12.07
N TRP A 53 -1.18 -10.11 -10.86
CA TRP A 53 -2.49 -10.70 -10.64
C TRP A 53 -3.56 -9.64 -10.83
N ILE A 54 -4.21 -9.66 -11.98
CA ILE A 54 -5.34 -8.79 -12.29
C ILE A 54 -6.60 -9.55 -11.87
N THR A 55 -7.26 -9.09 -10.81
CA THR A 55 -8.49 -9.71 -10.31
C THR A 55 -9.64 -9.56 -11.31
N GLY A 56 -9.64 -8.47 -12.08
CA GLY A 56 -10.74 -8.10 -12.99
C GLY A 56 -11.96 -7.53 -12.27
N ASN A 57 -11.92 -7.47 -10.93
CA ASN A 57 -12.99 -6.95 -10.12
C ASN A 57 -12.92 -5.43 -10.01
N TRP A 58 -14.08 -4.81 -9.86
CA TRP A 58 -14.13 -3.40 -9.48
C TRP A 58 -13.83 -3.29 -7.98
N MET A 59 -12.96 -2.35 -7.59
CA MET A 59 -12.67 -2.07 -6.18
C MET A 59 -13.94 -1.85 -5.35
N ARG A 60 -14.96 -1.18 -5.93
CA ARG A 60 -16.23 -0.94 -5.24
C ARG A 60 -16.96 -2.26 -4.92
N ASP A 61 -16.90 -3.23 -5.82
CA ASP A 61 -17.59 -4.51 -5.70
C ASP A 61 -16.84 -5.35 -4.65
N ASP A 62 -15.49 -5.38 -4.70
CA ASP A 62 -14.66 -6.02 -3.66
C ASP A 62 -14.93 -5.42 -2.27
N LEU A 63 -15.13 -4.10 -2.16
CA LEU A 63 -15.46 -3.43 -0.90
C LEU A 63 -16.87 -3.81 -0.41
N VAL A 64 -17.86 -3.85 -1.32
CA VAL A 64 -19.22 -4.27 -0.98
C VAL A 64 -19.23 -5.71 -0.48
N ASP A 65 -18.56 -6.61 -1.19
CA ASP A 65 -18.45 -8.02 -0.79
C ASP A 65 -17.78 -8.17 0.59
N TYR A 66 -16.73 -7.39 0.86
CA TYR A 66 -16.10 -7.37 2.18
C TYR A 66 -17.07 -6.96 3.29
N ILE A 67 -17.87 -5.91 3.08
CA ILE A 67 -18.84 -5.42 4.09
C ILE A 67 -19.98 -6.42 4.29
N ILE A 68 -20.48 -7.04 3.21
CA ILE A 68 -21.49 -8.10 3.30
C ILE A 68 -20.97 -9.27 4.13
N ALA A 69 -19.73 -9.69 3.90
CA ALA A 69 -19.09 -10.78 4.63
C ALA A 69 -18.73 -10.41 6.09
N HIS A 70 -18.53 -9.12 6.38
CA HIS A 70 -18.15 -8.59 7.69
C HIS A 70 -19.13 -7.51 8.15
N PRO A 71 -20.36 -7.87 8.56
CA PRO A 71 -21.43 -6.90 8.85
C PRO A 71 -21.15 -5.99 10.05
N GLN A 72 -20.12 -6.31 10.84
CA GLN A 72 -19.63 -5.50 11.95
C GLN A 72 -18.22 -5.00 11.60
N VAL A 73 -18.13 -3.77 11.08
CA VAL A 73 -16.86 -3.13 10.72
C VAL A 73 -16.46 -2.15 11.81
N ASN A 74 -15.63 -2.61 12.75
CA ASN A 74 -15.07 -1.77 13.81
C ASN A 74 -13.62 -1.42 13.46
N VAL A 75 -13.43 -0.39 12.65
CA VAL A 75 -12.09 0.11 12.28
C VAL A 75 -11.67 1.27 13.19
N THR A 76 -10.42 1.23 13.64
CA THR A 76 -9.79 2.32 14.38
C THR A 76 -8.53 2.78 13.67
N VAL A 77 -8.10 4.02 13.91
CA VAL A 77 -6.75 4.45 13.53
C VAL A 77 -5.75 3.65 14.36
N ASP A 78 -4.99 2.78 13.70
CA ASP A 78 -4.10 1.79 14.33
C ASP A 78 -2.61 2.09 14.12
N GLY A 79 -2.27 3.30 13.67
CA GLY A 79 -0.88 3.75 13.57
C GLY A 79 -0.07 3.13 12.43
N ARG A 80 -0.72 2.57 11.39
CA ARG A 80 -0.03 2.04 10.18
C ARG A 80 0.94 3.03 9.53
N ILE A 81 0.65 4.34 9.60
CA ILE A 81 1.55 5.41 9.19
C ILE A 81 1.66 6.39 10.35
N THR A 82 2.88 6.57 10.85
CA THR A 82 3.19 7.56 11.88
C THR A 82 3.97 8.72 11.29
N PHE A 83 3.70 9.92 11.77
CA PHE A 83 4.49 11.11 11.46
C PHE A 83 5.46 11.36 12.60
N VAL A 84 6.73 11.57 12.26
CA VAL A 84 7.73 11.98 13.23
C VAL A 84 7.46 13.44 13.54
N SER A 85 6.73 13.68 14.62
CA SER A 85 6.64 14.98 15.28
C SER A 85 7.94 15.23 16.07
N PRO A 86 8.32 16.50 16.31
CA PRO A 86 9.41 16.81 17.23
C PRO A 86 9.15 16.29 18.65
#